data_AF-A0A3S1NNU5-F1
#
_entry.id   AF-A0A3S1NNU5-F1
#
_cell.length_a   1.000
_cell.length_b   1.000
_cell.length_c   1.000
_cell.angle_alpha   90.00
_cell.angle_beta   90.00
_cell.angle_gamma   90.00
#
_symmetry.space_group_name_H-M   'P 1'
#
loop_
_entity.id
_entity.type
_entity.pdbx_description
1 polymer ?
#
loop_
_entity_poly.entity_id
_entity_poly.type
_entity_poly.pdbx_seq_one_letter_code
_entity_poly.pdbx_strand_id
1 'polypeptide(L)'
;EMVVASSCSKNVAVYRDRVGAAMILAKDGAQADVAMSQMLSAARALYSMPPDHGAAAVRIVLEDAALRADWQAELEEMRLRMLRLRVAFAEALRRQSNSDRFDFVASHRGMFSRLGLSEAQVERLRTEHAVYMVGDSRINVAGLPEDGMDALAKAIVSVLD
;
A
#
# COMPACT_ATOMS: atom_id res chain seq x y z
N GLU A 1 21.95 -10.70 12.04
CA GLU A 1 21.87 -10.52 10.58
C GLU A 1 20.41 -10.25 10.20
N MET A 2 20.16 -9.55 9.09
CA MET A 2 18.81 -9.17 8.65
C MET A 2 18.76 -9.08 7.12
N VAL A 3 17.62 -9.42 6.53
CA VAL A 3 17.34 -9.19 5.10
C VAL A 3 16.22 -8.17 4.97
N VAL A 4 16.38 -7.22 4.05
CA VAL A 4 15.38 -6.18 3.77
C VAL A 4 15.10 -6.13 2.28
N ALA A 5 13.82 -6.18 1.91
CA ALA A 5 13.34 -5.87 0.56
C ALA A 5 12.63 -4.52 0.59
N SER A 6 13.14 -3.56 -0.18
CA SER A 6 12.54 -2.24 -0.36
C SER A 6 11.93 -2.11 -1.75
N SER A 7 10.81 -1.41 -1.87
CA SER A 7 10.12 -1.17 -3.14
C SER A 7 9.79 0.30 -3.28
N CYS A 8 10.08 0.85 -4.47
CA CYS A 8 9.73 2.23 -4.81
C CYS A 8 8.35 2.35 -5.46
N SER A 9 7.63 1.23 -5.65
CA SER A 9 6.40 1.20 -6.45
C SER A 9 5.29 2.11 -5.92
N LYS A 10 5.21 2.33 -4.60
CA LYS A 10 4.12 3.09 -3.97
C LYS A 10 4.54 4.47 -3.51
N ASN A 11 5.67 4.57 -2.82
CA ASN A 11 6.18 5.83 -2.28
C ASN A 11 6.79 6.74 -3.36
N VAL A 12 7.16 6.22 -4.53
CA VAL A 12 7.62 7.01 -5.69
C VAL A 12 6.74 6.78 -6.93
N ALA A 13 5.60 6.12 -6.78
CA ALA A 13 4.63 5.83 -7.85
C ALA A 13 5.18 5.11 -9.11
N VAL A 14 6.38 4.53 -9.07
CA VAL A 14 7.01 3.77 -10.18
C VAL A 14 6.57 2.30 -10.18
N TYR A 15 5.26 2.07 -10.24
CA TYR A 15 4.67 0.74 -10.13
C TYR A 15 5.20 -0.24 -11.18
N ARG A 16 5.21 0.17 -12.44
CA ARG A 16 5.56 -0.70 -13.58
C ARG A 16 7.02 -0.63 -14.00
N ASP A 17 7.79 0.35 -13.50
CA ASP A 17 9.25 0.43 -13.75
C ASP A 17 10.06 -0.53 -12.88
N ARG A 18 9.41 -1.21 -11.93
CA ARG A 18 9.95 -2.33 -11.13
C ARG A 18 11.19 -1.96 -10.30
N VAL A 19 11.14 -0.79 -9.69
CA VAL A 19 12.24 -0.26 -8.88
C VAL A 19 12.14 -0.73 -7.43
N GLY A 20 13.25 -1.26 -6.91
CA GLY A 20 13.40 -1.73 -5.54
C GLY A 20 14.85 -2.08 -5.21
N ALA A 21 15.09 -2.55 -4.00
CA ALA A 21 16.41 -2.99 -3.54
C ALA A 21 16.28 -4.20 -2.61
N ALA A 22 17.22 -5.14 -2.75
CA ALA A 22 17.45 -6.21 -1.78
C ALA A 22 18.72 -5.90 -0.99
N MET A 23 18.64 -5.98 0.33
CA MET A 23 19.73 -5.62 1.24
C MET A 23 19.92 -6.74 2.27
N ILE A 24 21.18 -7.04 2.59
CA ILE A 24 21.55 -7.99 3.63
C ILE A 24 22.46 -7.26 4.62
N LEU A 25 22.02 -7.20 5.88
CA LEU A 25 22.85 -6.80 7.01
C LEU A 25 23.55 -8.05 7.56
N ALA A 26 24.81 -8.23 7.18
CA ALA A 26 25.65 -9.32 7.66
C ALA A 26 26.30 -8.99 9.01
N LYS A 27 26.94 -9.98 9.63
CA LYS A 27 27.66 -9.82 10.90
C LYS A 27 28.79 -8.78 10.84
N ASP A 28 29.54 -8.77 9.74
CA ASP A 28 30.68 -7.90 9.47
C ASP A 28 30.91 -7.78 7.96
N GLY A 29 31.94 -7.01 7.55
CA GLY A 29 32.23 -6.75 6.14
C GLY A 29 32.56 -8.00 5.32
N ALA A 30 33.31 -8.95 5.89
CA ALA A 30 33.68 -10.17 5.18
C ALA A 30 32.45 -11.03 4.84
N GLN A 31 31.51 -11.13 5.79
CA GLN A 31 30.25 -11.85 5.53
C GLN A 31 29.32 -11.06 4.59
N ALA A 32 29.37 -9.72 4.60
CA ALA A 32 28.62 -8.89 3.66
C ALA A 32 29.08 -9.11 2.21
N ASP A 33 30.38 -9.19 1.97
CA ASP A 33 30.97 -9.45 0.66
C ASP A 33 30.56 -10.83 0.13
N VAL A 34 30.62 -11.86 0.98
CA VAL A 34 30.13 -13.21 0.64
C VAL A 34 28.66 -13.16 0.26
N ALA A 35 27.81 -12.53 1.07
CA ALA A 35 26.38 -12.42 0.80
C ALA A 35 26.09 -11.68 -0.51
N MET A 36 26.78 -10.57 -0.78
CA MET A 36 26.67 -9.81 -2.03
C MET A 36 27.05 -10.66 -3.24
N SER A 37 28.13 -11.44 -3.17
CA SER A 37 28.54 -12.33 -4.27
C SER A 37 27.47 -13.36 -4.66
N GLN A 38 26.76 -13.90 -3.67
CA GLN A 38 25.70 -14.88 -3.88
C GLN A 38 24.43 -14.20 -4.43
N MET A 39 24.08 -13.01 -3.94
CA MET A 39 22.96 -12.23 -4.48
C MET A 39 23.18 -11.87 -5.96
N LEU A 40 24.39 -11.43 -6.33
CA LEU A 40 24.73 -11.11 -7.71
C LEU A 40 24.69 -12.34 -8.62
N SER A 41 25.17 -13.49 -8.13
CA SER A 41 25.10 -14.76 -8.86
C SER A 41 23.65 -15.18 -9.13
N ALA A 42 22.77 -15.07 -8.12
CA ALA A 42 21.35 -15.35 -8.28
C ALA A 42 20.67 -14.36 -9.25
N ALA A 43 20.93 -13.07 -9.13
CA ALA A 43 20.40 -12.05 -10.04
C ALA A 43 20.81 -12.31 -11.50
N ARG A 44 22.08 -12.68 -11.71
CA ARG A 44 22.62 -13.01 -13.04
C ARG A 44 21.89 -14.19 -13.68
N ALA A 45 21.59 -15.22 -12.89
CA ALA A 45 20.87 -16.40 -13.36
C ALA A 45 19.37 -16.13 -13.63
N LEU A 46 18.73 -15.26 -12.85
CA LEU A 46 17.30 -14.98 -12.95
C LEU A 46 16.95 -13.99 -14.07
N TYR A 47 17.68 -12.87 -14.14
CA TYR A 47 17.33 -11.76 -15.03
C TYR A 47 18.54 -10.97 -15.53
N SER A 48 19.75 -11.50 -15.37
CA SER A 48 21.01 -10.82 -15.70
C SER A 48 21.32 -9.60 -14.83
N MET A 49 20.58 -8.50 -15.04
CA MET A 49 20.78 -7.20 -14.39
C MET A 49 19.45 -6.43 -14.37
N PRO A 50 19.20 -5.57 -13.38
CA PRO A 50 17.92 -4.87 -13.26
C PRO A 50 17.72 -3.80 -14.35
N PRO A 51 16.47 -3.37 -14.63
CA PRO A 51 16.20 -2.26 -15.55
C PRO A 51 16.71 -0.93 -14.99
N ASP A 52 17.30 -0.09 -15.86
CA ASP A 52 17.96 1.16 -15.44
C ASP A 52 16.99 2.33 -15.24
N HIS A 53 16.07 2.55 -16.19
CA HIS A 53 15.30 3.80 -16.31
C HIS A 53 14.63 4.26 -15.01
N GLY A 54 13.82 3.40 -14.38
CA GLY A 54 13.13 3.77 -13.13
C GLY A 54 14.09 3.98 -11.96
N ALA A 55 15.17 3.19 -11.87
CA ALA A 55 16.16 3.35 -10.82
C ALA A 55 16.95 4.65 -11.00
N ALA A 56 17.27 5.03 -12.25
CA ALA A 56 17.90 6.30 -12.57
C ALA A 56 17.01 7.50 -12.21
N ALA A 57 15.70 7.44 -12.49
CA ALA A 57 14.76 8.48 -12.10
C ALA A 57 14.65 8.64 -10.58
N VAL A 58 14.52 7.53 -9.83
CA VAL A 58 14.52 7.55 -8.37
C VAL A 58 15.83 8.12 -7.82
N ARG A 59 16.98 7.73 -8.39
CA ARG A 59 18.29 8.28 -7.99
C ARG A 59 18.34 9.79 -8.17
N ILE A 60 17.92 10.32 -9.33
CA ILE A 60 17.90 11.76 -9.60
C ILE A 60 17.06 12.50 -8.55
N VAL A 61 15.86 12.00 -8.23
CA VAL A 61 14.98 12.60 -7.21
C VAL A 61 15.63 12.58 -5.82
N LEU A 62 16.32 11.49 -5.44
CA LEU A 62 16.88 11.34 -4.10
C LEU A 62 18.22 12.07 -3.90
N GLU A 63 19.00 12.26 -4.97
CA GLU A 63 20.30 12.95 -4.95
C GLU A 63 20.19 14.46 -5.10
N ASP A 64 19.12 14.97 -5.70
CA ASP A 64 18.83 16.40 -5.77
C ASP A 64 18.01 16.86 -4.55
N ALA A 65 18.52 17.86 -3.83
CA ALA A 65 17.90 18.32 -2.59
C ALA A 65 16.52 18.97 -2.79
N ALA A 66 16.30 19.67 -3.90
CA ALA A 66 15.02 20.29 -4.21
C ALA A 66 14.00 19.24 -4.64
N LEU A 67 14.37 18.33 -5.55
CA LEU A 67 13.48 17.24 -5.98
C LEU A 67 13.12 16.30 -4.83
N ARG A 68 14.07 16.03 -3.94
CA ARG A 68 13.80 15.23 -2.74
C ARG A 68 12.80 15.90 -1.81
N ALA A 69 12.88 17.22 -1.65
CA ALA A 69 11.94 17.98 -0.83
C ALA A 69 10.53 17.94 -1.43
N ASP A 70 10.41 18.11 -2.75
CA ASP A 70 9.14 18.00 -3.46
C ASP A 70 8.53 16.60 -3.29
N TRP A 71 9.32 15.54 -3.53
CA TRP A 71 8.89 14.16 -3.32
C TRP A 71 8.42 13.89 -1.88
N GLN A 72 9.14 14.42 -0.87
CA GLN A 72 8.74 14.26 0.52
C GLN A 72 7.41 14.98 0.83
N ALA A 73 7.20 16.16 0.24
CA ALA A 73 5.94 16.90 0.40
C ALA A 73 4.76 16.15 -0.24
N GLU A 74 4.92 15.65 -1.48
CA GLU A 74 3.90 14.83 -2.15
C GLU A 74 3.58 13.55 -1.38
N LEU A 75 4.62 12.86 -0.87
CA LEU A 75 4.45 11.64 -0.09
C LEU A 75 3.70 11.92 1.21
N GLU A 76 3.97 13.05 1.87
CA GLU A 76 3.26 13.47 3.08
C GLU A 76 1.80 13.81 2.77
N GLU A 77 1.51 14.51 1.67
CA GLU A 77 0.14 14.79 1.25
C GLU A 77 -0.65 13.49 1.03
N MET A 78 -0.06 12.53 0.30
CA MET A 78 -0.67 11.21 0.09
C MET A 78 -0.91 10.48 1.41
N ARG A 79 0.05 10.53 2.35
CA ARG A 79 -0.08 9.91 3.67
C ARG A 79 -1.23 10.54 4.46
N LEU A 80 -1.33 11.86 4.48
CA LEU A 80 -2.39 12.59 5.17
C LEU A 80 -3.76 12.35 4.53
N ARG A 81 -3.85 12.27 3.21
CA ARG A 81 -5.08 11.89 2.49
C ARG A 81 -5.55 10.50 2.93
N MET A 82 -4.65 9.52 3.05
CA MET A 82 -5.02 8.17 3.51
C MET A 82 -5.59 8.19 4.94
N LEU A 83 -5.04 9.02 5.83
CA LEU A 83 -5.57 9.16 7.19
C LEU A 83 -6.97 9.79 7.19
N ARG A 84 -7.19 10.84 6.40
CA ARG A 84 -8.51 11.49 6.28
C ARG A 84 -9.57 10.52 5.77
N LEU A 85 -9.28 9.77 4.69
CA LEU A 85 -10.20 8.78 4.13
C LEU A 85 -10.56 7.68 5.13
N ARG A 86 -9.60 7.21 5.93
CA ARG A 86 -9.85 6.20 6.96
C ARG A 86 -10.80 6.68 8.04
N VAL A 87 -10.59 7.89 8.54
CA VAL A 87 -11.45 8.49 9.57
C VAL A 87 -12.85 8.71 9.00
N ALA A 88 -12.96 9.36 7.83
CA ALA A 88 -14.25 9.62 7.19
C ALA A 88 -15.04 8.33 6.91
N PHE A 89 -14.35 7.28 6.49
CA PHE A 89 -14.98 5.99 6.21
C PHE A 89 -15.43 5.26 7.48
N ALA A 90 -14.62 5.25 8.54
CA ALA A 90 -15.01 4.69 9.83
C ALA A 90 -16.22 5.43 10.42
N GLU A 91 -16.24 6.76 10.34
CA GLU A 91 -17.37 7.57 10.80
C GLU A 91 -18.64 7.32 9.98
N ALA A 92 -18.52 7.22 8.65
CA ALA A 92 -19.66 6.89 7.79
C ALA A 92 -20.21 5.50 8.12
N LEU A 93 -19.35 4.50 8.31
CA LEU A 93 -19.77 3.17 8.73
C LEU A 93 -20.47 3.20 10.09
N ARG A 94 -19.93 3.94 11.07
CA ARG A 94 -20.55 4.09 12.39
C ARG A 94 -21.94 4.73 12.30
N ARG A 95 -22.12 5.77 11.49
CA ARG A 95 -23.42 6.42 11.26
C ARG A 95 -24.44 5.46 10.65
N GLN A 96 -24.01 4.66 9.65
CA GLN A 96 -24.91 3.76 8.94
C GLN A 96 -25.21 2.47 9.73
N SER A 97 -24.27 1.96 10.52
CA SER A 97 -24.43 0.73 11.30
C SER A 97 -25.01 0.96 12.70
N ASN A 98 -24.98 2.20 13.19
CA ASN A 98 -25.24 2.55 14.59
C ASN A 98 -24.39 1.71 15.58
N SER A 99 -23.15 1.40 15.19
CA SER A 99 -22.21 0.55 15.94
C SER A 99 -20.75 0.99 15.70
N ASP A 100 -19.90 0.81 16.70
CA ASP A 100 -18.45 1.01 16.66
C ASP A 100 -17.67 -0.13 15.97
N ARG A 101 -18.36 -1.15 15.43
CA ARG A 101 -17.79 -2.35 14.82
C ARG A 101 -16.62 -2.08 13.86
N PHE A 102 -16.60 -0.96 13.15
CA PHE A 102 -15.60 -0.62 12.14
C PHE A 102 -14.61 0.49 12.55
N ASP A 103 -14.63 0.93 13.79
CA ASP A 103 -13.77 2.02 14.28
C ASP A 103 -12.27 1.73 14.12
N PHE A 104 -11.89 0.45 14.10
CA PHE A 104 -10.52 0.00 13.87
C PHE A 104 -9.95 0.49 12.52
N VAL A 105 -10.79 0.79 11.53
CA VAL A 105 -10.33 1.27 10.21
C VAL A 105 -9.60 2.61 10.33
N ALA A 106 -10.01 3.46 11.27
CA ALA A 106 -9.39 4.77 11.53
C ALA A 106 -7.98 4.64 12.16
N SER A 107 -7.73 3.59 12.95
CA SER A 107 -6.43 3.38 13.62
C SER A 107 -5.41 2.67 12.73
N HIS A 108 -5.87 1.89 11.75
CA HIS A 108 -5.01 1.23 10.78
C HIS A 108 -4.13 2.21 9.97
N ARG A 109 -3.08 1.66 9.35
CA ARG A 109 -2.08 2.40 8.56
C ARG A 109 -1.88 1.78 7.18
N GLY A 110 -1.33 2.58 6.26
CA GLY A 110 -1.09 2.17 4.87
C GLY A 110 -2.34 2.20 4.01
N MET A 111 -2.30 1.51 2.87
CA MET A 111 -3.36 1.55 1.85
C MET A 111 -4.48 0.53 2.05
N PHE A 112 -4.34 -0.43 2.96
CA PHE A 112 -5.26 -1.57 3.03
C PHE A 112 -5.90 -1.75 4.41
N SER A 113 -7.09 -2.34 4.44
CA SER A 113 -7.76 -2.81 5.65
C SER A 113 -8.68 -3.98 5.30
N ARG A 114 -8.88 -4.88 6.24
CA ARG A 114 -9.87 -5.96 6.12
C ARG A 114 -11.08 -5.59 6.94
N LEU A 115 -12.25 -5.61 6.34
CA LEU A 115 -13.50 -5.23 7.02
C LEU A 115 -14.09 -6.35 7.87
N GLY A 116 -13.65 -7.59 7.66
CA GLY A 116 -14.20 -8.76 8.35
C GLY A 116 -15.55 -9.20 7.80
N LEU A 117 -15.84 -8.88 6.53
CA LEU A 117 -17.01 -9.38 5.82
C LEU A 117 -16.75 -10.83 5.38
N SER A 118 -17.80 -11.65 5.36
CA SER A 118 -17.74 -12.98 4.77
C SER A 118 -17.63 -12.89 3.24
N GLU A 119 -17.18 -13.96 2.60
CA GLU A 119 -17.11 -14.03 1.13
C GLU A 119 -18.49 -13.81 0.49
N ALA A 120 -19.55 -14.33 1.10
CA ALA A 120 -20.93 -14.11 0.65
C ALA A 120 -21.35 -12.63 0.74
N GLN A 121 -20.94 -11.91 1.79
CA GLN A 121 -21.20 -10.48 1.93
C GLN A 121 -20.41 -9.65 0.91
N VAL A 122 -19.15 -10.02 0.65
CA VAL A 122 -18.34 -9.41 -0.42
C VAL A 122 -18.97 -9.65 -1.79
N GLU A 123 -19.52 -10.84 -2.02
CA GLU A 123 -20.21 -11.18 -3.27
C GLU A 123 -21.49 -10.38 -3.48
N ARG A 124 -22.28 -10.19 -2.42
CA ARG A 124 -23.45 -9.31 -2.45
C ARG A 124 -23.08 -7.87 -2.75
N LEU A 125 -22.01 -7.35 -2.13
CA LEU A 125 -21.49 -6.02 -2.44
C LEU A 125 -21.12 -5.85 -3.92
N ARG A 126 -20.54 -6.87 -4.52
CA ARG A 126 -20.19 -6.87 -5.93
C ARG A 126 -21.43 -6.88 -6.83
N THR A 127 -22.40 -7.76 -6.56
CA THR A 127 -23.54 -7.99 -7.45
C THR A 127 -24.69 -7.01 -7.26
N GLU A 128 -24.96 -6.60 -6.03
CA GLU A 128 -26.07 -5.69 -5.67
C GLU A 128 -25.66 -4.21 -5.74
N HIS A 129 -24.37 -3.91 -5.50
CA HIS A 129 -23.89 -2.52 -5.32
C HIS A 129 -22.71 -2.11 -6.21
N ALA A 130 -22.16 -3.03 -7.03
CA ALA A 130 -20.96 -2.79 -7.83
C ALA A 130 -19.75 -2.31 -7.00
N VAL A 131 -19.65 -2.75 -5.74
CA VAL A 131 -18.51 -2.47 -4.86
C VAL A 131 -17.54 -3.64 -4.92
N TYR A 132 -16.37 -3.42 -5.52
CA TYR A 132 -15.37 -4.45 -5.75
C TYR A 132 -14.26 -4.40 -4.70
N MET A 133 -14.00 -5.54 -4.06
CA MET A 133 -12.89 -5.75 -3.14
C MET A 133 -12.38 -7.20 -3.22
N VAL A 134 -11.30 -7.50 -2.52
CA VAL A 134 -10.79 -8.88 -2.44
C VAL A 134 -11.74 -9.74 -1.61
N GLY A 135 -11.91 -11.02 -1.96
CA GLY A 135 -12.85 -11.94 -1.30
C GLY A 135 -12.66 -12.08 0.22
N ASP A 136 -11.47 -11.78 0.75
CA ASP A 136 -11.17 -11.75 2.19
C ASP A 136 -11.57 -10.44 2.89
N SER A 137 -12.39 -9.61 2.22
CA SER A 137 -12.85 -8.26 2.59
C SER A 137 -11.75 -7.19 2.65
N ARG A 138 -10.60 -7.43 2.01
CA ARG A 138 -9.53 -6.43 1.95
C ARG A 138 -9.88 -5.32 0.95
N ILE A 139 -10.02 -4.10 1.47
CA ILE A 139 -10.25 -2.88 0.69
C ILE A 139 -8.95 -2.11 0.43
N ASN A 140 -8.92 -1.35 -0.67
CA ASN A 140 -7.90 -0.34 -0.93
C ASN A 140 -8.45 1.04 -0.54
N VAL A 141 -7.93 1.61 0.55
CA VAL A 141 -8.30 2.93 1.07
C VAL A 141 -8.07 4.03 0.04
N ALA A 142 -7.05 3.90 -0.83
CA ALA A 142 -6.78 4.92 -1.83
C ALA A 142 -7.88 5.05 -2.90
N GLY A 143 -8.71 4.00 -3.06
CA GLY A 143 -9.86 3.99 -3.96
C GLY A 143 -11.19 4.33 -3.27
N LEU A 144 -11.18 4.70 -1.98
CA LEU A 144 -12.37 5.23 -1.33
C LEU A 144 -12.73 6.58 -1.94
N PRO A 145 -14.02 6.86 -2.13
CA PRO A 145 -14.45 8.12 -2.69
C PRO A 145 -14.34 9.23 -1.64
N GLU A 146 -14.00 10.44 -2.05
CA GLU A 146 -14.02 11.60 -1.16
C GLU A 146 -15.45 12.10 -0.96
N ASP A 147 -16.25 12.08 -2.03
CA ASP A 147 -17.68 12.36 -2.02
C ASP A 147 -18.52 11.08 -2.09
N GLY A 148 -19.64 11.02 -1.37
CA GLY A 148 -20.52 9.84 -1.39
C GLY A 148 -20.07 8.68 -0.48
N MET A 149 -19.19 8.96 0.49
CA MET A 149 -18.76 7.99 1.51
C MET A 149 -19.93 7.34 2.24
N ASP A 150 -20.99 8.11 2.56
CA ASP A 150 -22.18 7.57 3.23
C ASP A 150 -22.95 6.55 2.37
N ALA A 151 -22.97 6.73 1.05
CA ALA A 151 -23.61 5.76 0.15
C ALA A 151 -22.85 4.44 0.12
N LEU A 152 -21.52 4.51 0.08
CA LEU A 152 -20.66 3.32 0.18
C LEU A 152 -20.83 2.62 1.54
N ALA A 153 -20.81 3.37 2.64
CA ALA A 153 -21.00 2.82 3.97
C ALA A 153 -22.37 2.15 4.11
N LYS A 154 -23.43 2.75 3.55
CA LYS A 154 -24.78 2.19 3.55
C LYS A 154 -24.84 0.85 2.80
N ALA A 155 -24.20 0.74 1.64
CA ALA A 155 -24.10 -0.51 0.89
C ALA A 155 -23.36 -1.60 1.67
N ILE A 156 -22.30 -1.23 2.40
CA ILE A 156 -21.57 -2.16 3.27
C ILE A 156 -22.43 -2.64 4.43
N VAL A 157 -23.21 -1.75 5.04
CA VAL A 157 -24.08 -2.12 6.16
C VAL A 157 -25.26 -2.97 5.72
N SER A 158 -25.81 -2.77 4.51
CA SER A 158 -26.96 -3.56 4.01
C SER A 158 -26.65 -5.04 3.77
N VAL A 159 -25.37 -5.45 3.80
CA VAL A 159 -24.97 -6.85 3.70
C VAL A 159 -24.59 -7.49 5.04
N LEU A 160 -24.64 -6.78 6.17
CA LEU A 160 -24.12 -7.27 7.46
C LEU A 160 -25.01 -8.26 8.23
N ASP A 161 -26.27 -8.39 7.82
CA ASP A 161 -27.38 -9.08 8.50
C ASP A 161 -27.79 -8.44 9.85
#